data_AF-A0A7X0F5G0-F1
#
_entry.id   AF-A0A7X0F5G0-F1
#
_cell.length_a   1.000
_cell.length_b   1.000
_cell.length_c   1.000
_cell.angle_alpha   90.00
_cell.angle_beta   90.00
_cell.angle_gamma   90.00
#
_symmetry.space_group_name_H-M   'P 1'
#
loop_
_entity.id
_entity.type
_entity.pdbx_description
1 polymer ?
#
loop_
_entity_poly.entity_id
_entity_poly.type
_entity_poly.pdbx_seq_one_letter_code
_entity_poly.pdbx_strand_id
1 'polypeptide(L)'
;MLDLPVYTPQNWYWSVGEDARIWSSKARGYVESVPKGTPVTPIKSESDLTDVLAVHDVEGPVVRIPDRVSPAQAEIALYQHDNGILLGRVNALIEAYPYEPVRIWWRKATYISRGHPYLWALSIELGLADEMVDTLFLTAAKL
;
A
#
# COMPACT_ATOMS: atom_id res chain seq x y z
N MET A 1 -34.59 -6.67 -25.77
CA MET A 1 -34.02 -6.84 -24.43
C MET A 1 -33.04 -5.69 -24.23
N LEU A 2 -33.31 -4.75 -23.31
CA LEU A 2 -32.37 -3.66 -23.02
C LEU A 2 -31.23 -4.26 -22.21
N ASP A 3 -30.04 -4.30 -22.80
CA ASP A 3 -28.81 -4.73 -22.14
C ASP A 3 -28.38 -3.60 -21.21
N LEU A 4 -28.84 -3.65 -19.96
CA LEU A 4 -28.46 -2.64 -18.97
C LEU A 4 -27.01 -2.89 -18.55
N PRO A 5 -26.14 -1.86 -18.56
CA PRO A 5 -24.76 -2.04 -18.14
C PRO A 5 -24.73 -2.54 -16.70
N VAL A 6 -23.97 -3.62 -16.47
CA VAL A 6 -23.72 -4.13 -15.12
C VAL A 6 -22.89 -3.08 -14.37
N TYR A 7 -23.50 -2.46 -13.37
CA TYR A 7 -22.91 -1.36 -12.61
C TYR A 7 -21.94 -1.92 -11.57
N THR A 8 -20.72 -2.26 -12.00
CA THR A 8 -19.66 -2.75 -11.10
C THR A 8 -18.73 -1.61 -10.69
N PRO A 9 -18.17 -1.63 -9.46
CA PRO A 9 -17.18 -0.64 -9.00
C PRO A 9 -16.01 -0.43 -9.96
N GLN A 10 -15.65 -1.47 -10.72
CA GLN A 10 -14.59 -1.44 -11.72
C GLN A 10 -14.92 -0.57 -12.95
N ASN A 11 -16.16 -0.12 -13.13
CA ASN A 11 -16.60 0.70 -14.27
C ASN A 11 -17.12 2.09 -13.86
N TRP A 12 -16.94 2.49 -12.61
CA TRP A 12 -17.42 3.79 -12.11
C TRP A 12 -16.58 4.96 -12.59
N TYR A 13 -17.24 6.12 -12.63
CA TYR A 13 -16.63 7.42 -12.89
C TYR A 13 -16.85 8.32 -11.67
N TRP A 14 -15.80 9.05 -11.30
CA TRP A 14 -15.78 9.88 -10.11
C TRP A 14 -15.38 11.30 -10.45
N SER A 15 -16.11 12.29 -9.92
CA SER A 15 -15.71 13.68 -9.97
C SER A 15 -14.96 14.00 -8.68
N VAL A 16 -13.65 14.27 -8.78
CA VAL A 16 -12.75 14.36 -7.63
C VAL A 16 -12.43 15.81 -7.30
N GLY A 17 -12.77 16.23 -6.08
CA GLY A 17 -12.45 17.54 -5.55
C GLY A 17 -13.19 18.69 -6.24
N GLU A 18 -12.74 19.92 -5.97
CA GLU A 18 -13.38 21.14 -6.47
C GLU A 18 -13.10 21.38 -7.96
N ASP A 19 -11.96 20.92 -8.46
CA ASP A 19 -11.58 21.00 -9.87
C ASP A 19 -12.39 20.05 -10.77
N ALA A 20 -13.23 19.20 -10.17
CA ALA A 20 -14.10 18.24 -10.84
C ALA A 20 -13.38 17.35 -11.88
N ARG A 21 -12.11 17.00 -11.62
CA ARG A 21 -11.35 16.08 -12.46
C ARG A 21 -12.01 14.70 -12.43
N ILE A 22 -12.12 14.06 -13.59
CA ILE A 22 -12.85 12.81 -13.72
C ILE A 22 -11.90 11.61 -13.62
N TRP A 23 -12.06 10.77 -12.61
CA TRP A 23 -11.38 9.49 -12.50
C TRP A 23 -12.24 8.35 -13.04
N SER A 24 -11.65 7.45 -13.82
CA SER A 24 -12.27 6.21 -14.28
C SER A 24 -11.68 5.02 -13.53
N SER A 25 -12.52 4.29 -12.78
CA SER A 25 -12.12 3.05 -12.10
C SER A 25 -11.64 1.99 -13.09
N LYS A 26 -12.18 1.98 -14.31
CA LYS A 26 -11.79 1.03 -15.36
C LYS A 26 -10.41 1.37 -15.94
N ALA A 27 -10.18 2.64 -16.22
CA ALA A 27 -8.89 3.11 -16.73
C ALA A 27 -7.82 3.17 -15.64
N ARG A 28 -8.23 3.14 -14.37
CA ARG A 28 -7.37 3.42 -13.20
C ARG A 28 -6.61 4.73 -13.37
N GLY A 29 -7.32 5.76 -13.82
CA GLY A 29 -6.72 7.02 -14.21
C GLY A 29 -7.74 8.13 -14.47
N TYR A 30 -7.23 9.35 -14.51
CA TYR A 30 -8.00 10.51 -14.93
C TYR A 30 -8.29 10.48 -16.43
N VAL A 31 -9.51 10.85 -16.80
CA VAL A 31 -10.00 10.88 -18.19
C VAL A 31 -10.56 12.25 -18.53
N GLU A 32 -10.44 12.65 -19.80
CA GLU A 32 -10.92 13.95 -20.27
C GLU A 32 -12.44 13.99 -20.47
N SER A 33 -13.07 12.83 -20.69
CA SER A 33 -14.51 12.75 -20.94
C SER A 33 -15.13 11.46 -20.43
N VAL A 34 -16.43 11.52 -20.19
CA VAL A 34 -17.26 10.39 -19.76
C VAL A 34 -18.23 10.03 -20.89
N PRO A 35 -18.49 8.74 -21.16
CA PRO A 35 -19.52 8.37 -22.13
C PRO A 35 -20.87 9.01 -21.81
N LYS A 36 -21.56 9.48 -22.85
CA LYS A 36 -22.83 10.20 -22.70
C LYS A 36 -23.86 9.35 -21.93
N GLY A 37 -24.44 9.94 -20.89
CA GLY A 37 -25.45 9.29 -20.06
C GLY A 37 -24.90 8.41 -18.94
N THR A 38 -23.57 8.32 -18.77
CA THR A 38 -22.97 7.61 -17.64
C THR A 38 -23.00 8.50 -16.39
N PRO A 39 -23.58 8.02 -15.27
CA PRO A 39 -23.52 8.73 -14.00
C PRO A 39 -22.09 8.91 -13.49
N VAL A 40 -21.83 10.08 -12.88
CA VAL A 40 -20.57 10.42 -12.22
C VAL A 40 -20.83 10.67 -10.74
N THR A 41 -20.09 9.98 -9.87
CA THR A 41 -20.25 10.11 -8.42
C THR A 41 -19.28 11.18 -7.89
N PRO A 42 -19.74 12.22 -7.18
CA PRO A 42 -18.84 13.19 -6.58
C PRO A 42 -18.09 12.58 -5.39
N ILE A 43 -16.81 12.92 -5.24
CA ILE A 43 -15.99 12.54 -4.11
C ILE A 43 -15.05 13.69 -3.71
N LYS A 44 -14.88 13.89 -2.41
CA LYS A 44 -14.26 15.10 -1.87
C LYS A 44 -12.77 15.18 -2.18
N SER A 45 -12.05 14.06 -2.19
CA SER A 45 -10.61 14.05 -2.39
C SER A 45 -10.12 12.75 -3.02
N GLU A 46 -8.90 12.78 -3.56
CA GLU A 46 -8.19 11.59 -4.05
C GLU A 46 -7.97 10.55 -2.94
N SER A 47 -7.73 11.01 -1.71
CA SER A 47 -7.61 10.17 -0.52
C SER A 47 -8.91 9.40 -0.26
N ASP A 48 -10.04 10.10 -0.22
CA ASP A 48 -11.35 9.47 -0.01
C ASP A 48 -11.69 8.51 -1.16
N LEU A 49 -11.32 8.87 -2.39
CA LEU A 49 -11.49 8.02 -3.56
C LEU A 49 -10.70 6.71 -3.43
N THR A 50 -9.43 6.78 -3.05
CA THR A 50 -8.64 5.57 -2.82
C THR A 50 -9.28 4.70 -1.74
N ASP A 51 -9.78 5.27 -0.65
CA ASP A 51 -10.38 4.48 0.45
C ASP A 51 -11.66 3.76 0.00
N VAL A 52 -12.49 4.43 -0.80
CA VAL A 52 -13.72 3.81 -1.36
C VAL A 52 -13.38 2.70 -2.36
N LEU A 53 -12.39 2.92 -3.23
CA LEU A 53 -11.99 1.94 -4.23
C LEU A 53 -11.31 0.70 -3.62
N ALA A 54 -10.57 0.88 -2.53
CA ALA A 54 -9.89 -0.21 -1.83
C ALA A 54 -10.85 -1.29 -1.32
N VAL A 55 -12.07 -0.92 -0.88
CA VAL A 55 -13.12 -1.88 -0.45
C VAL A 55 -13.55 -2.83 -1.58
N HIS A 56 -13.26 -2.44 -2.84
CA HIS A 56 -13.63 -3.18 -4.04
C HIS A 56 -12.44 -3.76 -4.79
N ASP A 57 -11.25 -3.81 -4.15
CA ASP A 57 -10.00 -4.25 -4.77
C ASP A 57 -9.64 -3.45 -6.05
N VAL A 58 -10.02 -2.16 -6.09
CA VAL A 58 -9.69 -1.25 -7.18
C VAL A 58 -8.64 -0.24 -6.71
N GLU A 59 -7.64 0.00 -7.55
CA GLU A 59 -6.58 0.97 -7.28
C GLU A 59 -7.11 2.40 -7.45
N GLY A 60 -6.83 3.25 -6.46
CA GLY A 60 -7.15 4.67 -6.50
C GLY A 60 -5.98 5.55 -6.93
N PRO A 61 -6.21 6.88 -7.05
CA PRO A 61 -5.19 7.85 -7.46
C PRO A 61 -4.03 8.00 -6.47
N VAL A 62 -4.25 7.68 -5.20
CA VAL A 62 -3.22 7.75 -4.15
C VAL A 62 -2.70 6.36 -3.82
N VAL A 63 -1.38 6.21 -3.83
CA VAL A 63 -0.71 5.01 -3.31
C VAL A 63 -0.81 4.99 -1.79
N ARG A 64 -1.47 3.96 -1.23
CA ARG A 64 -1.54 3.72 0.21
C ARG A 64 -0.46 2.73 0.61
N ILE A 65 0.46 3.19 1.45
CA ILE A 65 1.44 2.31 2.07
C ILE A 65 0.73 1.57 3.21
N PRO A 66 0.74 0.23 3.22
CA PRO A 66 0.13 -0.56 4.29
C PRO A 66 0.70 -0.20 5.67
N ASP A 67 -0.15 -0.06 6.68
CA ASP A 67 0.30 0.19 8.06
C ASP A 67 0.93 -1.04 8.71
N ARG A 68 0.62 -2.24 8.19
CA ARG A 68 1.09 -3.51 8.71
C ARG A 68 1.17 -4.57 7.62
N VAL A 69 2.14 -5.46 7.77
CA VAL A 69 2.30 -6.69 6.98
C VAL A 69 2.59 -7.86 7.92
N SER A 70 2.36 -9.09 7.47
CA SER A 70 2.79 -10.26 8.24
C SER A 70 4.33 -10.37 8.25
N PRO A 71 4.93 -11.04 9.25
CA PRO A 71 6.38 -11.27 9.27
C PRO A 71 6.88 -11.99 8.02
N ALA A 72 6.15 -12.99 7.54
CA ALA A 72 6.51 -13.72 6.32
C ALA A 72 6.55 -12.80 5.08
N GLN A 73 5.54 -11.95 4.90
CA GLN A 73 5.53 -10.96 3.83
C GLN A 73 6.72 -9.98 3.93
N ALA A 74 7.04 -9.51 5.14
CA ALA A 74 8.18 -8.63 5.36
C ALA A 74 9.51 -9.32 5.03
N GLU A 75 9.75 -10.54 5.53
CA GLU A 75 10.97 -11.30 5.27
C GLU A 75 11.14 -11.62 3.78
N ILE A 76 10.06 -12.03 3.10
CA ILE A 76 10.10 -12.31 1.65
C ILE A 76 10.37 -11.01 0.87
N ALA A 77 9.77 -9.88 1.23
CA ALA A 77 10.04 -8.60 0.57
C ALA A 77 11.50 -8.16 0.76
N LEU A 78 12.06 -8.30 1.97
CA LEU A 78 13.47 -8.05 2.23
C LEU A 78 14.38 -8.98 1.41
N TYR A 79 14.00 -10.26 1.28
CA TYR A 79 14.73 -11.21 0.45
C TYR A 79 14.68 -10.84 -1.03
N GLN A 80 13.50 -10.48 -1.55
CA GLN A 80 13.31 -10.15 -2.96
C GLN A 80 13.98 -8.83 -3.36
N HIS A 81 14.14 -7.89 -2.43
CA HIS A 81 14.72 -6.57 -2.71
C HIS A 81 16.13 -6.65 -3.33
N ASP A 82 17.00 -7.48 -2.76
CA ASP A 82 18.41 -7.60 -3.17
C ASP A 82 18.94 -9.04 -3.08
N ASN A 83 18.07 -10.01 -3.36
CA ASN A 83 18.37 -11.44 -3.33
C ASN A 83 18.92 -11.93 -1.96
N GLY A 84 18.33 -11.44 -0.88
CA GLY A 84 18.58 -11.91 0.49
C GLY A 84 19.66 -11.14 1.25
N ILE A 85 20.36 -10.19 0.64
CA ILE A 85 21.43 -9.45 1.30
C ILE A 85 20.87 -8.57 2.42
N LEU A 86 19.79 -7.82 2.17
CA LEU A 86 19.14 -6.95 3.13
C LEU A 86 18.52 -7.76 4.27
N LEU A 87 17.85 -8.88 3.96
CA LEU A 87 17.34 -9.79 4.99
C LEU A 87 18.46 -10.31 5.88
N GLY A 88 19.61 -10.68 5.30
CA GLY A 88 20.80 -11.09 6.05
C GLY A 88 21.31 -9.99 6.99
N ARG A 89 21.38 -8.73 6.52
CA ARG A 89 21.78 -7.58 7.33
C ARG A 89 20.80 -7.30 8.47
N VAL A 90 19.49 -7.36 8.20
CA VAL A 90 18.43 -7.21 9.20
C VAL A 90 18.59 -8.25 10.30
N ASN A 91 18.70 -9.53 9.93
CA ASN A 91 18.85 -10.63 10.89
C ASN A 91 20.14 -10.49 11.71
N ALA A 92 21.27 -10.15 11.08
CA ALA A 92 22.52 -9.94 11.78
C ALA A 92 22.43 -8.78 12.81
N LEU A 93 21.80 -7.67 12.43
CA LEU A 93 21.59 -6.54 13.32
C LEU A 93 20.69 -6.90 14.52
N ILE A 94 19.60 -7.64 14.27
CA ILE A 94 18.67 -8.06 15.31
C ILE A 94 19.33 -9.00 16.30
N GLU A 95 20.12 -9.97 15.83
CA GLU A 95 20.86 -10.89 16.71
C GLU A 95 21.89 -10.14 17.56
N ALA A 96 22.58 -9.17 16.97
CA ALA A 96 23.54 -8.30 17.68
C ALA A 96 22.87 -7.29 18.64
N TYR A 97 21.55 -7.08 18.55
CA TYR A 97 20.88 -6.04 19.33
C TYR A 97 20.92 -6.37 20.84
N PRO A 98 21.30 -5.44 21.72
CA PRO A 98 21.49 -5.74 23.14
C PRO A 98 20.18 -6.10 23.87
N TYR A 99 19.04 -5.62 23.38
CA TYR A 99 17.75 -5.76 24.02
C TYR A 99 16.95 -6.94 23.46
N GLU A 100 16.74 -7.98 24.29
CA GLU A 100 15.91 -9.14 23.97
C GLU A 100 14.50 -8.81 23.45
N PRO A 101 13.79 -7.76 23.92
CA PRO A 101 12.48 -7.38 23.38
C PRO A 101 12.46 -7.13 21.87
N VAL A 102 13.54 -6.61 21.27
CA VAL A 102 13.61 -6.39 19.81
C VAL A 102 13.67 -7.72 19.07
N ARG A 103 14.50 -8.66 19.56
CA ARG A 103 14.57 -10.02 19.01
C ARG A 103 13.26 -10.79 19.17
N ILE A 104 12.58 -10.64 20.32
CA ILE A 104 11.27 -11.26 20.55
C ILE A 104 10.25 -10.68 19.58
N TRP A 105 10.20 -9.35 19.44
CA TRP A 105 9.29 -8.68 18.52
C TRP A 105 9.50 -9.16 17.08
N TRP A 106 10.74 -9.13 16.57
CA TRP A 106 11.02 -9.58 15.21
C TRP A 106 10.56 -11.02 14.95
N ARG A 107 10.88 -11.94 15.88
CA ARG A 107 10.60 -13.38 15.71
C ARG A 107 9.15 -13.78 15.98
N LYS A 108 8.42 -13.02 16.81
CA LYS A 108 7.11 -13.44 17.35
C LYS A 108 5.98 -12.46 17.12
N ALA A 109 6.21 -11.27 16.57
CA ALA A 109 5.14 -10.34 16.28
C ALA A 109 4.15 -10.98 15.29
N THR A 110 2.86 -10.81 15.53
CA THR A 110 1.82 -11.24 14.58
C THR A 110 1.87 -10.39 13.29
N TYR A 111 2.30 -9.13 13.42
CA TYR A 111 2.44 -8.19 12.32
C TYR A 111 3.66 -7.29 12.54
N ILE A 112 4.32 -6.93 11.44
CA ILE A 112 5.28 -5.83 11.40
C ILE A 112 4.51 -4.57 11.04
N SER A 113 4.45 -3.61 11.97
CA SER A 113 3.74 -2.35 11.75
C SER A 113 4.71 -1.23 11.39
N ARG A 114 4.34 -0.43 10.39
CA ARG A 114 5.08 0.76 9.93
C ARG A 114 5.25 1.80 11.04
N GLY A 115 4.30 1.89 11.96
CA GLY A 115 4.36 2.80 13.12
C GLY A 115 5.15 2.26 14.31
N HIS A 116 5.72 1.05 14.23
CA HIS A 116 6.37 0.44 15.39
C HIS A 116 7.75 1.06 15.66
N PRO A 117 8.09 1.46 16.89
CA PRO A 117 9.35 2.15 17.18
C PRO A 117 10.59 1.30 16.87
N TYR A 118 10.51 -0.03 17.04
CA TYR A 118 11.63 -0.92 16.70
C TYR A 118 11.90 -0.99 15.20
N LEU A 119 10.88 -0.82 14.34
CA LEU A 119 11.11 -0.78 12.90
C LEU A 119 11.98 0.44 12.54
N TRP A 120 11.65 1.61 13.08
CA TRP A 120 12.39 2.85 12.83
C TRP A 120 13.80 2.84 13.42
N ALA A 121 13.96 2.25 14.62
CA ALA A 121 15.29 2.04 15.17
C ALA A 121 16.16 1.17 14.25
N LEU A 122 15.60 0.07 13.72
CA LEU A 122 16.32 -0.81 12.80
C LEU A 122 16.60 -0.14 11.45
N SER A 123 15.65 0.65 10.91
CA SER A 123 15.85 1.33 9.62
C SER A 123 16.99 2.34 9.67
N ILE A 124 17.09 3.11 10.76
CA ILE A 124 18.18 4.06 11.01
C ILE A 124 19.53 3.34 11.06
N GLU A 125 19.63 2.27 11.86
CA GLU A 125 20.87 1.48 12.01
C GLU A 125 21.30 0.78 10.70
N LEU A 126 20.33 0.40 9.85
CA LEU A 126 20.60 -0.18 8.53
C LEU A 126 20.91 0.87 7.46
N GLY A 127 20.71 2.16 7.76
CA GLY A 127 20.84 3.25 6.80
C GLY A 127 19.76 3.25 5.71
N LEU A 128 18.56 2.78 6.03
CA LEU A 128 17.43 2.76 5.10
C LEU A 128 16.73 4.12 5.10
N ALA A 129 16.51 4.68 3.91
CA ALA A 129 15.67 5.85 3.72
C ALA A 129 14.19 5.50 3.95
N ASP A 130 13.38 6.48 4.34
CA ASP A 130 11.94 6.31 4.60
C ASP A 130 11.21 5.77 3.37
N GLU A 131 11.58 6.25 2.18
CA GLU A 131 11.01 5.79 0.91
C GLU A 131 11.30 4.31 0.62
N MET A 132 12.45 3.81 1.10
CA MET A 132 12.80 2.40 0.98
C MET A 132 11.93 1.54 1.90
N VAL A 133 11.72 1.99 3.14
CA VAL A 133 10.82 1.32 4.08
C VAL A 133 9.41 1.24 3.49
N ASP A 134 8.93 2.35 2.92
CA ASP A 134 7.61 2.41 2.28
C ASP A 134 7.51 1.46 1.07
N THR A 135 8.56 1.41 0.24
CA THR A 135 8.64 0.49 -0.89
C THR A 135 8.62 -0.97 -0.45
N LEU A 136 9.31 -1.31 0.65
CA LEU A 136 9.31 -2.65 1.22
C LEU A 136 7.92 -3.05 1.72
N PHE A 137 7.19 -2.14 2.38
CA PHE A 137 5.81 -2.39 2.81
C PHE A 137 4.85 -2.56 1.62
N LEU A 138 4.99 -1.73 0.59
CA LEU A 138 4.21 -1.85 -0.66
C LEU A 138 4.50 -3.17 -1.40
N THR A 139 5.73 -3.66 -1.33
CA THR A 139 6.14 -4.94 -1.93
C THR A 139 5.58 -6.10 -1.12
N ALA A 140 5.75 -6.06 0.21
CA ALA A 140 5.29 -7.08 1.12
C ALA A 140 3.77 -7.30 1.05
N ALA A 141 2.97 -6.25 0.89
CA ALA A 141 1.51 -6.38 0.81
C ALA A 141 0.99 -7.01 -0.50
N LYS A 142 1.85 -7.21 -1.51
CA LYS A 142 1.49 -7.88 -2.77
C LYS A 142 1.71 -9.40 -2.73
N LEU A 143 2.27 -9.91 -1.64
CA LEU A 143 2.57 -11.33 -1.41
C LEU A 143 1.45 -12.00 -0.61
#